data_AF-A0A7C2VKT2-F1
#
_entry.id   AF-A0A7C2VKT2-F1
#
_cell.length_a   1.000
_cell.length_b   1.000
_cell.length_c   1.000
_cell.angle_alpha   90.00
_cell.angle_beta   90.00
_cell.angle_gamma   90.00
#
_symmetry.space_group_name_H-M   'P 1'
#
loop_
_entity.id
_entity.type
_entity.pdbx_description
1 polymer ?
#
loop_
_entity_poly.entity_id
_entity_poly.type
_entity_poly.pdbx_seq_one_letter_code
_entity_poly.pdbx_strand_id
1 'polypeptide(L)'
;MVKLAREGRKVFTSKKTMLNKEKKIVILVVPGFLTASKHASSTISELFFDAFFLNLPEELNETLRLFLKGEIDEDEVWQDYASLTESSEPVVHATRRWFSPMLNALRKRFKEKAFDLYCYEEAQKHKEANQLLEEQLYLEFKCKVTGKLFLDEWKHIIKKCLDANNKSSISRKIIVNVNDYSSVC
;
A
#
# COMPACT_ATOMS: atom_id res chain seq x y z
N MET A 1 -32.26 41.27 55.97
CA MET A 1 -32.68 40.41 54.84
C MET A 1 -31.83 40.78 53.63
N VAL A 2 -30.69 40.10 53.37
CA VAL A 2 -30.54 39.01 52.37
C VAL A 2 -31.01 39.51 50.98
N LYS A 3 -30.19 39.76 49.94
CA LYS A 3 -29.11 38.94 49.35
C LYS A 3 -28.22 39.81 48.41
N LEU A 4 -26.92 39.53 48.43
CA LEU A 4 -25.87 40.07 47.55
C LEU A 4 -26.04 39.59 46.09
N ALA A 5 -25.95 40.51 45.12
CA ALA A 5 -25.66 40.20 43.72
C ALA A 5 -24.17 40.44 43.46
N ARG A 6 -23.40 39.35 43.33
CA ARG A 6 -21.97 39.38 42.98
C ARG A 6 -21.82 39.46 41.46
N GLU A 7 -21.38 40.61 40.98
CA GLU A 7 -20.60 40.71 39.76
C GLU A 7 -19.21 40.11 39.97
N GLY A 8 -18.79 39.29 39.03
CA GLY A 8 -17.53 38.55 39.10
C GLY A 8 -17.45 37.52 37.98
N ARG A 9 -17.57 37.98 36.74
CA ARG A 9 -17.29 37.14 35.57
C ARG A 9 -15.80 36.86 35.55
N LYS A 10 -15.47 35.63 35.96
CA LYS A 10 -14.13 35.05 35.92
C LYS A 10 -13.58 35.15 34.48
N VAL A 11 -12.43 35.80 34.35
CA VAL A 11 -11.49 35.59 33.26
C VAL A 11 -11.00 34.14 33.38
N PHE A 12 -11.64 33.23 32.64
CA PHE A 12 -11.15 31.86 32.47
C PHE A 12 -10.28 31.82 31.22
N THR A 13 -8.99 32.01 31.46
CA THR A 13 -7.84 31.35 30.84
C THR A 13 -8.12 30.61 29.54
N SER A 14 -7.49 31.12 28.47
CA SER A 14 -6.93 30.35 27.35
C SER A 14 -6.43 28.98 27.83
N LYS A 15 -7.18 27.93 27.52
CA LYS A 15 -6.73 26.54 27.55
C LYS A 15 -7.29 25.84 26.32
N LYS A 16 -6.52 25.96 25.22
CA LYS A 16 -6.12 24.83 24.39
C LYS A 16 -7.22 23.77 24.21
N THR A 17 -8.28 24.11 23.48
CA THR A 17 -9.10 23.09 22.83
C THR A 17 -8.32 22.60 21.62
N MET A 18 -7.32 21.76 21.84
CA MET A 18 -6.88 20.85 20.80
C MET A 18 -8.05 19.90 20.58
N LEU A 19 -8.89 20.25 19.61
CA LEU A 19 -9.84 19.34 19.00
C LEU A 19 -9.04 18.10 18.63
N ASN A 20 -9.25 17.04 19.41
CA ASN A 20 -8.72 15.72 19.14
C ASN A 20 -9.38 15.28 17.84
N LYS A 21 -8.72 15.57 16.71
CA LYS A 21 -9.23 15.27 15.39
C LYS A 21 -9.15 13.75 15.27
N GLU A 22 -10.28 13.07 15.41
CA GLU A 22 -10.38 11.63 15.24
C GLU A 22 -9.72 11.26 13.91
N LYS A 23 -8.58 10.56 13.98
CA LYS A 23 -7.84 10.14 12.80
C LYS A 23 -8.65 9.06 12.09
N LYS A 24 -8.99 9.29 10.83
CA LYS A 24 -9.78 8.35 10.03
C LYS A 24 -8.83 7.44 9.27
N ILE A 25 -8.71 6.20 9.72
CA ILE A 25 -7.97 5.15 9.03
C ILE A 25 -8.88 4.59 7.92
N VAL A 26 -8.44 4.68 6.67
CA VAL A 26 -9.13 4.08 5.53
C VAL A 26 -8.21 3.03 4.93
N ILE A 27 -8.64 1.77 4.95
CA ILE A 27 -7.91 0.67 4.34
C ILE A 27 -8.50 0.45 2.95
N LEU A 28 -7.74 0.77 1.91
CA LEU A 28 -8.10 0.46 0.54
C LEU A 28 -7.39 -0.82 0.10
N VAL A 29 -8.13 -1.92 0.04
CA VAL A 29 -7.63 -3.17 -0.53
C VAL A 29 -7.76 -3.07 -2.04
N VAL A 30 -6.63 -3.01 -2.74
CA VAL A 30 -6.60 -2.91 -4.19
C VAL A 30 -6.29 -4.30 -4.73
N PRO A 31 -7.24 -4.98 -5.38
CA PRO A 31 -6.95 -6.27 -5.98
C PRO A 31 -6.04 -6.08 -7.20
N GLY A 32 -5.23 -7.09 -7.52
CA GLY A 32 -4.20 -7.09 -8.58
C GLY A 32 -4.72 -7.00 -10.02
N PHE A 33 -5.80 -6.26 -10.27
CA PHE A 33 -6.39 -6.05 -11.59
C PHE A 33 -6.38 -4.56 -11.94
N LEU A 34 -5.98 -4.24 -13.17
CA LEU A 34 -5.88 -2.87 -13.67
C LEU A 34 -7.18 -2.07 -13.52
N THR A 35 -8.33 -2.69 -13.78
CA THR A 35 -9.64 -2.02 -13.68
C THR A 35 -9.93 -1.58 -12.26
N ALA A 36 -9.61 -2.44 -11.29
CA ALA A 36 -9.78 -2.12 -9.88
C ALA A 36 -8.80 -1.04 -9.41
N SER A 37 -7.56 -1.06 -9.90
CA SER A 37 -6.60 0.01 -9.65
C SER A 37 -7.06 1.37 -10.18
N LYS A 38 -7.64 1.41 -11.39
CA LYS A 38 -8.22 2.64 -11.94
C LYS A 38 -9.40 3.14 -11.11
N HIS A 39 -10.25 2.25 -10.62
CA HIS A 39 -11.36 2.62 -9.74
C HIS A 39 -10.86 3.08 -8.36
N ALA A 40 -9.83 2.44 -7.82
CA ALA A 40 -9.16 2.86 -6.61
C ALA A 40 -8.59 4.28 -6.76
N SER A 41 -7.97 4.60 -7.91
CA SER A 41 -7.40 5.92 -8.16
C SER A 41 -8.44 7.05 -8.17
N SER A 42 -9.64 6.81 -8.72
CA SER A 42 -10.73 7.80 -8.62
C SER A 42 -11.19 7.97 -7.18
N THR A 43 -11.33 6.87 -6.45
CA THR A 43 -11.77 6.86 -5.04
C THR A 43 -10.78 7.60 -4.12
N ILE A 44 -9.46 7.46 -4.36
CA ILE A 44 -8.40 8.14 -3.58
C ILE A 44 -8.56 9.67 -3.59
N SER A 45 -9.04 10.24 -4.70
CA SER A 45 -9.21 11.70 -4.82
C SER A 45 -10.36 12.23 -3.96
N GLU A 46 -11.35 11.39 -3.66
CA GLU A 46 -12.58 11.77 -2.95
C GLU A 46 -12.53 11.42 -1.45
N LEU A 47 -11.65 10.49 -1.07
CA LEU A 47 -11.56 10.02 0.30
C LEU A 47 -10.77 10.98 1.21
N PHE A 48 -11.24 11.08 2.45
CA PHE A 48 -10.46 11.64 3.55
C PHE A 48 -9.81 10.50 4.33
N PHE A 49 -8.49 10.49 4.33
CA PHE A 49 -7.65 9.59 5.12
C PHE A 49 -6.46 10.37 5.68
N ASP A 50 -5.89 9.84 6.76
CA ASP A 50 -4.67 10.34 7.39
C ASP A 50 -3.46 9.44 7.10
N ALA A 51 -3.71 8.16 6.81
CA ALA A 51 -2.69 7.19 6.40
C ALA A 51 -3.18 6.32 5.24
N PHE A 52 -2.27 5.86 4.38
CA PHE A 52 -2.52 4.99 3.24
C PHE A 52 -1.54 3.81 3.24
N PHE A 53 -2.06 2.59 3.06
CA PHE A 53 -1.28 1.36 3.10
C PHE A 53 -1.19 0.71 1.72
N LEU A 54 0.02 0.32 1.30
CA LEU A 54 0.30 -0.31 0.01
C LEU A 54 0.89 -1.72 0.17
N ASN A 55 0.39 -2.65 -0.66
CA ASN A 55 0.97 -3.95 -0.95
C ASN A 55 2.26 -3.76 -1.76
N LEU A 56 3.28 -3.16 -1.16
CA LEU A 56 4.60 -3.00 -1.76
C LEU A 56 5.65 -3.31 -0.70
N PRO A 57 6.90 -3.57 -1.11
CA PRO A 57 8.02 -3.71 -0.20
C PRO A 57 8.12 -2.54 0.78
N GLU A 58 8.20 -2.83 2.08
CA GLU A 58 8.43 -1.86 3.17
C GLU A 58 9.66 -0.98 2.88
N GLU A 59 10.65 -1.55 2.22
CA GLU A 59 11.89 -0.91 1.79
C GLU A 59 11.66 0.25 0.79
N LEU A 60 10.52 0.26 0.07
CA LEU A 60 10.15 1.35 -0.84
C LEU A 60 9.50 2.56 -0.18
N ASN A 61 9.28 2.54 1.13
CA ASN A 61 8.59 3.63 1.83
C ASN A 61 9.22 5.00 1.56
N GLU A 62 10.55 5.10 1.67
CA GLU A 62 11.25 6.38 1.44
C GLU A 62 11.23 6.78 -0.04
N THR A 63 11.50 5.85 -0.95
CA THR A 63 11.44 6.09 -2.40
C THR A 63 10.07 6.60 -2.83
N LEU A 64 8.98 5.98 -2.34
CA LEU A 64 7.63 6.45 -2.63
C LEU A 64 7.34 7.82 -2.00
N ARG A 65 7.87 8.13 -0.82
CA ARG A 65 7.73 9.48 -0.23
C ARG A 65 8.41 10.54 -1.10
N LEU A 66 9.60 10.27 -1.63
CA LEU A 66 10.28 11.16 -2.57
C LEU A 66 9.44 11.36 -3.84
N PHE A 67 8.87 10.28 -4.36
CA PHE A 67 7.97 10.33 -5.53
C PHE A 67 6.72 11.17 -5.26
N LEU A 68 6.08 11.01 -4.10
CA LEU A 68 4.90 11.78 -3.71
C LEU A 68 5.20 13.29 -3.57
N LYS A 69 6.38 13.63 -3.05
CA LYS A 69 6.89 15.02 -3.02
C LYS A 69 7.26 15.54 -4.41
N GLY A 70 7.49 14.63 -5.35
CA GLY A 70 7.89 14.92 -6.71
C GLY A 70 9.36 15.23 -6.87
N GLU A 71 10.18 14.71 -5.96
CA GLU A 71 11.65 14.82 -5.99
C GLU A 71 12.28 13.79 -6.93
N ILE A 72 11.58 12.68 -7.19
CA ILE A 72 11.98 11.64 -8.14
C ILE A 72 10.84 11.31 -9.12
N ASP A 73 11.23 10.63 -10.19
CA ASP A 73 10.38 10.18 -11.29
C ASP A 73 9.62 8.91 -10.91
N GLU A 74 8.58 8.59 -11.67
CA GLU A 74 7.95 7.27 -11.53
C GLU A 74 8.91 6.14 -11.96
N ASP A 75 9.78 6.38 -12.95
CA ASP A 75 10.72 5.37 -13.42
C ASP A 75 11.74 4.96 -12.35
N GLU A 76 12.21 5.91 -11.54
CA GLU A 76 13.12 5.67 -10.41
C GLU A 76 12.49 4.77 -9.34
N VAL A 77 11.19 4.95 -9.05
CA VAL A 77 10.45 4.07 -8.13
C VAL A 77 10.48 2.62 -8.62
N TRP A 78 10.28 2.40 -9.91
CA TRP A 78 10.20 1.05 -10.47
C TRP A 78 11.58 0.42 -10.65
N GLN A 79 12.63 1.22 -10.87
CA GLN A 79 14.02 0.75 -10.84
C GLN A 79 14.42 0.29 -9.44
N ASP A 80 14.03 1.03 -8.40
CA ASP A 80 14.27 0.63 -7.01
C ASP A 80 13.48 -0.63 -6.65
N TYR A 81 12.20 -0.72 -7.05
CA TYR A 81 11.41 -1.94 -6.91
C TYR A 81 12.08 -3.15 -7.58
N ALA A 82 12.53 -2.99 -8.83
CA ALA A 82 13.20 -4.05 -9.58
C ALA A 82 14.47 -4.53 -8.88
N SER A 83 15.26 -3.59 -8.36
CA SER A 83 16.52 -3.87 -7.65
C SER A 83 16.26 -4.60 -6.33
N LEU A 84 15.29 -4.16 -5.54
CA LEU A 84 14.94 -4.74 -4.25
C LEU A 84 14.35 -6.15 -4.37
N THR A 85 13.56 -6.39 -5.41
CA THR A 85 12.82 -7.65 -5.58
C THR A 85 13.51 -8.64 -6.52
N GLU A 86 14.61 -8.22 -7.17
CA GLU A 86 15.30 -8.98 -8.23
C GLU A 86 14.32 -9.45 -9.33
N SER A 87 13.32 -8.63 -9.62
CA SER A 87 12.26 -8.99 -10.57
C SER A 87 12.69 -8.79 -12.01
N SER A 88 12.25 -9.68 -12.89
CA SER A 88 12.42 -9.48 -14.33
C SER A 88 11.61 -8.29 -14.86
N GLU A 89 12.08 -7.71 -15.97
CA GLU A 89 11.43 -6.57 -16.63
C GLU A 89 9.93 -6.77 -16.90
N PRO A 90 9.45 -7.94 -17.40
CA PRO A 90 8.02 -8.16 -17.59
C PRO A 90 7.19 -8.06 -16.32
N VAL A 91 7.73 -8.55 -15.19
CA VAL A 91 7.06 -8.53 -13.88
C VAL A 91 7.02 -7.10 -13.33
N VAL A 92 8.12 -6.36 -13.46
CA VAL A 92 8.19 -4.94 -13.09
C VAL A 92 7.17 -4.15 -13.90
N HIS A 93 7.10 -4.36 -15.22
CA HIS A 93 6.14 -3.69 -16.09
C HIS A 93 4.68 -4.00 -15.71
N ALA A 94 4.37 -5.26 -15.37
CA ALA A 94 3.03 -5.66 -14.92
C ALA A 94 2.66 -5.00 -13.59
N THR A 95 3.58 -5.03 -12.62
CA THR A 95 3.39 -4.41 -11.30
C THR A 95 3.20 -2.91 -11.44
N ARG A 96 4.08 -2.24 -12.20
CA ARG A 96 3.97 -0.83 -12.57
C ARG A 96 2.58 -0.53 -13.11
N ARG A 97 2.14 -1.26 -14.13
CA ARG A 97 0.83 -1.07 -14.76
C ARG A 97 -0.33 -1.13 -13.75
N TRP A 98 -0.24 -1.98 -12.72
CA TRP A 98 -1.27 -2.08 -11.68
C TRP A 98 -1.19 -0.95 -10.65
N PHE A 99 -0.03 -0.43 -10.31
CA PHE A 99 0.10 0.57 -9.24
C PHE A 99 0.18 2.01 -9.75
N SER A 100 0.67 2.25 -10.97
CA SER A 100 0.81 3.60 -11.57
C SER A 100 -0.43 4.47 -11.43
N PRO A 101 -1.67 4.00 -11.71
CA PRO A 101 -2.86 4.85 -11.58
C PRO A 101 -3.05 5.37 -10.15
N MET A 102 -2.82 4.51 -9.16
CA MET A 102 -2.96 4.86 -7.74
C MET A 102 -1.83 5.74 -7.26
N LEU A 103 -0.58 5.43 -7.59
CA LEU A 103 0.58 6.24 -7.20
C LEU A 103 0.44 7.66 -7.74
N ASN A 104 -0.02 7.81 -8.99
CA ASN A 104 -0.26 9.13 -9.58
C ASN A 104 -1.42 9.89 -8.90
N ALA A 105 -2.50 9.21 -8.52
CA ALA A 105 -3.57 9.81 -7.74
C ALA A 105 -3.10 10.23 -6.34
N LEU A 106 -2.31 9.39 -5.67
CA LEU A 106 -1.71 9.68 -4.36
C LEU A 106 -0.76 10.87 -4.45
N ARG A 107 0.10 10.96 -5.47
CA ARG A 107 1.01 12.11 -5.67
C ARG A 107 0.24 13.40 -5.84
N LYS A 108 -0.84 13.39 -6.64
CA LYS A 108 -1.72 14.57 -6.78
C LYS A 108 -2.34 14.96 -5.45
N ARG A 109 -2.87 13.98 -4.70
CA ARG A 109 -3.51 14.22 -3.40
C ARG A 109 -2.55 14.71 -2.34
N PHE A 110 -1.32 14.19 -2.33
CA PHE A 110 -0.28 14.54 -1.37
C PHE A 110 0.10 16.03 -1.46
N LYS A 111 0.06 16.61 -2.67
CA LYS A 111 0.25 18.05 -2.88
C LYS A 111 -0.85 18.91 -2.24
N GLU A 112 -2.07 18.39 -2.13
CA GLU A 112 -3.20 19.09 -1.53
C GLU A 112 -3.23 18.93 0.00
N LYS A 113 -2.93 17.73 0.49
CA LYS A 113 -2.88 17.40 1.91
C LYS A 113 -1.87 16.26 2.13
N ALA A 114 -0.83 16.54 2.91
CA ALA A 114 0.11 15.50 3.34
C ALA A 114 -0.60 14.43 4.19
N PHE A 115 -0.21 13.19 3.99
CA PHE A 115 -0.69 12.00 4.71
C PHE A 115 0.45 10.99 4.87
N ASP A 116 0.28 10.03 5.77
CA ASP A 116 1.28 9.00 6.00
C ASP A 116 1.13 7.86 4.97
N LEU A 117 2.23 7.43 4.34
CA LEU A 117 2.26 6.29 3.42
C LEU A 117 3.06 5.16 4.05
N TYR A 118 2.49 3.94 4.02
CA TYR A 118 3.11 2.73 4.54
C TYR A 118 2.98 1.56 3.55
N CYS A 119 4.11 1.12 3.04
CA CYS A 119 4.28 -0.21 2.46
C CYS A 119 4.39 -1.23 3.59
N TYR A 120 3.84 -2.43 3.42
CA TYR A 120 3.73 -3.42 4.50
C TYR A 120 4.21 -4.84 4.13
N GLU A 121 4.64 -5.05 2.89
CA GLU A 121 5.14 -6.36 2.47
C GLU A 121 6.66 -6.40 2.53
N GLU A 122 7.22 -7.60 2.65
CA GLU A 122 8.68 -7.77 2.60
C GLU A 122 9.10 -7.92 1.15
N ALA A 123 10.20 -7.27 0.74
CA ALA A 123 10.77 -7.46 -0.60
C ALA A 123 10.97 -8.94 -0.95
N GLN A 124 11.39 -9.75 0.02
CA GLN A 124 11.57 -11.20 -0.15
C GLN A 124 10.27 -11.93 -0.54
N LYS A 125 9.10 -11.50 -0.04
CA LYS A 125 7.81 -12.09 -0.42
C LYS A 125 7.44 -11.74 -1.85
N HIS A 126 7.72 -10.51 -2.28
CA HIS A 126 7.57 -10.11 -3.68
C HIS A 126 8.48 -10.96 -4.57
N LYS A 127 9.76 -11.14 -4.20
CA LYS A 127 10.70 -11.99 -4.93
C LYS A 127 10.18 -13.41 -5.11
N GLU A 128 9.73 -14.05 -4.04
CA GLU A 128 9.16 -15.41 -4.08
C GLU A 128 7.89 -15.48 -4.93
N ALA A 129 6.97 -14.51 -4.79
CA ALA A 129 5.76 -14.45 -5.60
C ALA A 129 6.06 -14.26 -7.10
N ASN A 130 7.05 -13.42 -7.41
CA ASN A 130 7.46 -13.13 -8.79
C ASN A 130 8.11 -14.34 -9.45
N GLN A 131 8.94 -15.09 -8.71
CA GLN A 131 9.48 -16.37 -9.20
C GLN A 131 8.38 -17.37 -9.54
N LEU A 132 7.32 -17.47 -8.71
CA LEU A 132 6.18 -18.33 -8.99
C LEU A 132 5.39 -17.88 -10.22
N LEU A 133 5.21 -16.56 -10.39
CA LEU A 133 4.56 -15.99 -11.57
C LEU A 133 5.37 -16.28 -12.85
N GLU A 134 6.68 -16.17 -12.79
CA GLU A 134 7.57 -16.51 -13.91
C GLU A 134 7.52 -18.00 -14.27
N GLU A 135 7.56 -18.89 -13.27
CA GLU A 135 7.38 -20.33 -13.48
C GLU A 135 6.04 -20.64 -14.14
N GLN A 136 4.95 -19.98 -13.69
CA GLN A 136 3.63 -20.12 -14.27
C GLN A 136 3.60 -19.62 -15.72
N LEU A 137 4.12 -18.43 -16.00
CA LEU A 137 4.18 -17.83 -17.34
C LEU A 137 4.96 -18.74 -18.31
N TYR A 138 6.10 -19.26 -17.87
CA TYR A 138 6.89 -20.20 -18.65
C TYR A 138 6.08 -21.46 -18.98
N LEU A 139 5.36 -22.02 -18.01
CA LEU A 139 4.55 -23.22 -18.20
C LEU A 139 3.36 -22.96 -19.14
N GLU A 140 2.70 -21.82 -19.02
CA GLU A 140 1.64 -21.40 -19.94
C GLU A 140 2.16 -21.26 -21.37
N PHE A 141 3.31 -20.61 -21.54
CA PHE A 141 3.96 -20.47 -22.84
C PHE A 141 4.31 -21.84 -23.43
N LYS A 142 4.92 -22.73 -22.64
CA LYS A 142 5.27 -24.10 -23.03
C LYS A 142 4.03 -24.88 -23.47
N CYS A 143 2.92 -24.77 -22.75
CA CYS A 143 1.65 -25.40 -23.14
C CYS A 143 1.11 -24.86 -24.47
N LYS A 144 1.15 -23.53 -24.67
CA LYS A 144 0.69 -22.88 -25.91
C LYS A 144 1.52 -23.29 -27.13
N VAL A 145 2.84 -23.34 -26.98
CA VAL A 145 3.76 -23.68 -28.09
C VAL A 145 3.69 -25.17 -28.44
N THR A 146 3.59 -26.05 -27.45
CA THR A 146 3.61 -27.50 -27.68
C THR A 146 2.24 -28.11 -27.91
N GLY A 147 1.17 -27.40 -27.57
CA GLY A 147 -0.20 -27.94 -27.54
C GLY A 147 -0.42 -29.02 -26.47
N LYS A 148 0.53 -29.21 -25.55
CA LYS A 148 0.49 -30.25 -24.52
C LYS A 148 0.27 -29.64 -23.14
N LEU A 149 -0.49 -30.35 -22.30
CA LEU A 149 -0.68 -29.99 -20.90
C LEU A 149 0.29 -30.80 -20.02
N PHE A 150 1.17 -30.11 -19.31
CA PHE A 150 2.14 -30.72 -18.38
C PHE A 150 1.55 -30.78 -16.97
N LEU A 151 0.67 -31.74 -16.71
CA LEU A 151 -0.12 -31.83 -15.48
C LEU A 151 0.72 -31.84 -14.19
N ASP A 152 1.84 -32.55 -14.17
CA ASP A 152 2.65 -32.66 -12.95
C ASP A 152 3.43 -31.37 -12.65
N GLU A 153 3.88 -30.65 -13.68
CA GLU A 153 4.47 -29.31 -13.54
C GLU A 153 3.42 -28.32 -13.00
N TRP A 154 2.19 -28.37 -13.51
CA TRP A 154 1.08 -27.55 -13.02
C TRP A 154 0.75 -27.85 -11.55
N LYS A 155 0.65 -29.14 -11.17
CA LYS A 155 0.43 -29.53 -9.77
C LYS A 155 1.52 -29.01 -8.85
N HIS A 156 2.77 -29.07 -9.28
CA HIS A 156 3.91 -28.60 -8.50
C HIS A 156 3.84 -27.09 -8.25
N ILE A 157 3.58 -26.30 -9.29
CA ILE A 157 3.42 -24.83 -9.16
C ILE A 157 2.22 -24.50 -8.25
N ILE A 158 1.07 -25.15 -8.45
CA ILE A 158 -0.11 -24.93 -7.61
C ILE A 158 0.21 -25.23 -6.14
N LYS A 159 0.93 -26.32 -5.86
CA LYS A 159 1.35 -26.66 -4.50
C LYS A 159 2.26 -25.59 -3.90
N LYS A 160 3.25 -25.10 -4.64
CA LYS A 160 4.11 -23.99 -4.18
C LYS A 160 3.28 -22.74 -3.87
N CYS A 161 2.31 -22.37 -4.71
CA CYS A 161 1.43 -21.22 -4.48
C CYS A 161 0.58 -21.38 -3.21
N LEU A 162 0.05 -22.58 -2.97
CA LEU A 162 -0.71 -22.88 -1.74
C LEU A 162 0.19 -22.79 -0.50
N ASP A 163 1.40 -23.34 -0.56
CA ASP A 163 2.36 -23.31 0.54
C ASP A 163 2.85 -21.88 0.85
N ALA A 164 3.01 -21.04 -0.17
CA ALA A 164 3.34 -19.61 -0.01
C ALA A 164 2.19 -18.84 0.66
N ASN A 165 0.94 -19.06 0.23
CA ASN A 165 -0.24 -18.40 0.80
C ASN A 165 -0.47 -18.77 2.27
N ASN A 166 -0.22 -20.02 2.67
CA ASN A 166 -0.35 -20.47 4.06
C ASN A 166 0.67 -19.81 5.01
N LYS A 167 1.79 -19.31 4.49
CA LYS A 167 2.81 -18.58 5.26
C LYS A 167 2.52 -17.08 5.37
N SER A 168 1.61 -16.55 4.57
CA SER A 168 1.29 -15.12 4.52
C SER A 168 0.47 -14.71 5.75
N SER A 169 1.14 -14.12 6.75
CA SER A 169 0.53 -13.52 7.94
C SER A 169 0.14 -12.05 7.71
N ILE A 170 -0.46 -11.71 6.57
CA ILE A 170 -0.79 -10.33 6.17
C ILE A 170 -1.65 -9.64 7.25
N SER A 171 -2.57 -10.38 7.86
CA SER A 171 -3.46 -9.87 8.91
C SER A 171 -2.70 -9.38 10.15
N ARG A 172 -1.59 -10.03 10.53
CA ARG A 172 -0.83 -9.64 11.73
C ARG A 172 -0.04 -8.35 11.51
N LYS A 173 0.56 -8.16 10.34
CA LYS A 173 1.38 -6.98 10.04
C LYS A 173 0.56 -5.70 9.93
N ILE A 174 -0.60 -5.75 9.27
CA ILE A 174 -1.50 -4.60 9.18
C ILE A 174 -1.97 -4.20 10.59
N ILE A 175 -2.29 -5.17 11.46
CA ILE A 175 -2.69 -4.89 12.85
C ILE A 175 -1.54 -4.27 13.65
N VAL A 176 -0.31 -4.75 13.50
CA VAL A 176 0.87 -4.15 14.17
C VAL A 176 1.09 -2.72 13.69
N ASN A 177 1.08 -2.47 12.38
CA ASN A 177 1.27 -1.11 11.85
C ASN A 177 0.13 -0.15 12.25
N VAL A 178 -1.11 -0.64 12.34
CA VAL A 178 -2.24 0.15 12.87
C VAL A 178 -2.07 0.42 14.36
N ASN A 179 -1.59 -0.55 15.13
CA ASN A 179 -1.34 -0.38 16.57
C ASN A 179 -0.18 0.57 16.85
N ASP A 180 0.92 0.50 16.08
CA ASP A 180 2.04 1.42 16.17
C ASP A 180 1.64 2.84 15.74
N TYR A 181 0.78 2.96 14.72
CA TYR A 181 0.18 4.24 14.38
C TYR A 181 -0.67 4.82 15.52
N SER A 182 -1.38 3.97 16.25
CA SER A 182 -2.20 4.38 17.39
C SER A 182 -1.41 4.68 18.68
N SER A 183 -0.19 4.15 18.83
CA SER A 183 0.64 4.30 20.04
C SER A 183 1.61 5.48 19.97
N VAL A 184 1.89 6.01 18.78
CA VAL A 184 2.70 7.23 18.56
C VAL A 184 1.86 8.53 18.70
N CYS A 185 0.55 8.42 18.93
CA CYS A 185 -0.39 9.54 19.08
C CYS A 185 -0.70 9.88 20.54
#